data_AF-A0A0C3EQ20-F1
#
_entry.id   AF-A0A0C3EQ20-F1
#
_cell.length_a   1.000
_cell.length_b   1.000
_cell.length_c   1.000
_cell.angle_alpha   90.00
_cell.angle_beta   90.00
_cell.angle_gamma   90.00
#
_symmetry.space_group_name_H-M   'P 1'
#
loop_
_entity.id
_entity.type
_entity.pdbx_description
1 polymer ?
#
loop_
_entity_poly.entity_id
_entity_poly.type
_entity_poly.pdbx_seq_one_letter_code
_entity_poly.pdbx_strand_id
1 'polypeptide(L)'
;MSSEIIKVPDIGGDTDVEIIEIAVSEGDVIEAEDTLITLESDKASMDVPAPKGGKVLKVLVKEGDSVSEGDDIVELEVEGGGDEKQESSSDSQPEEAPAKQEKPKEPSQEQKPAAKKSAGGKQTVDIKVPDLGGSDSVEIIEVAVSEGDEVEAEDTLITLESDKASMDVPSPHSGKIVSFTVKEGDTVSEGDVIGQMEIVGEGDDSEDAQEEAALEQDPSGKALSEKTPPEQAQPSKPAESPAGTPSPEAQMAAYKPRDGKLVHAGPAVRMLARELGVDLGLVKPSGPKDRVLKEDVQSYVKQAIANQGKAQPGAAAAGTGGAGIPPIPEVDFSQFGEVEEKPMGRLLKMGATNLHRQFDEADITELEAFRKAMKAEAEAQGAKLTPLPFMVKACAFALRKFPQFNVSLKGDGETLVWKNYVHIGIAVDTPDGLMVPVVRNADNKSLIEIAKEMAELGKKAQTKKLKRDEMTRNADNKSLIEIAKEMAELGKKAQTKKLKRDEMTGGCFTISSLGSIGGTAFTPIVNAPEVAILGVSKAQMKPVWDGSAFQPRLMMPLSLSYDHRAINGADAARFTAFLADVLSDIRRLLL
;
A
#
# COMPACT_ATOMS: atom_id res chain seq x y z
N MET A 1 -39.11 36.16 -2.73
CA MET A 1 -38.64 36.17 -1.33
C MET A 1 -39.62 35.36 -0.53
N SER A 2 -39.22 34.17 -0.10
CA SER A 2 -39.93 33.36 0.89
C SER A 2 -38.99 33.23 2.08
N SER A 3 -39.47 33.54 3.28
CA SER A 3 -38.74 33.16 4.48
C SER A 3 -39.04 31.70 4.83
N GLU A 4 -38.01 30.96 5.19
CA GLU A 4 -38.07 29.56 5.59
C GLU A 4 -37.36 29.42 6.93
N ILE A 5 -38.03 28.78 7.90
CA ILE A 5 -37.48 28.56 9.25
C ILE A 5 -36.76 27.21 9.25
N ILE A 6 -35.47 27.23 9.58
CA ILE A 6 -34.68 26.01 9.73
C ILE A 6 -34.86 25.48 11.16
N LYS A 7 -35.05 24.17 11.26
CA LYS A 7 -35.23 23.44 12.51
C LYS A 7 -34.02 22.57 12.86
N VAL A 8 -33.87 22.24 14.14
CA VAL A 8 -32.92 21.22 14.61
C VAL A 8 -33.24 19.87 13.93
N PRO A 9 -32.27 19.24 13.24
CA PRO A 9 -32.45 17.93 12.61
C PRO A 9 -32.53 16.80 13.66
N ASP A 10 -32.74 15.56 13.21
CA ASP A 10 -32.68 14.38 14.08
C ASP A 10 -31.29 14.27 14.75
N ILE A 11 -31.28 14.37 16.08
CA ILE A 11 -30.10 14.32 16.96
C ILE A 11 -29.89 12.93 17.58
N GLY A 12 -30.45 11.88 16.98
CA GLY A 12 -30.19 10.48 17.37
C GLY A 12 -30.91 10.03 18.64
N GLY A 13 -31.97 10.74 19.04
CA GLY A 13 -32.80 10.41 20.21
C GLY A 13 -32.35 10.98 21.55
N ASP A 14 -31.28 11.79 21.59
CA ASP A 14 -30.95 12.61 22.76
C ASP A 14 -31.90 13.82 22.85
N THR A 15 -32.24 14.27 24.06
CA THR A 15 -33.16 15.40 24.33
C THR A 15 -32.50 16.43 25.25
N ASP A 16 -32.83 17.72 25.09
CA ASP A 16 -32.25 18.85 25.84
C ASP A 16 -30.72 19.00 25.66
N VAL A 17 -30.27 19.13 24.41
CA VAL A 17 -28.84 19.29 24.03
C VAL A 17 -28.44 20.77 24.04
N GLU A 18 -27.26 21.13 24.58
CA GLU A 18 -26.84 22.52 24.78
C GLU A 18 -26.11 23.10 23.54
N ILE A 19 -26.41 24.36 23.19
CA ILE A 19 -25.72 25.10 22.13
C ILE A 19 -24.41 25.70 22.66
N ILE A 20 -23.27 25.23 22.17
CA ILE A 20 -21.95 25.72 22.59
C ILE A 20 -21.39 26.86 21.73
N GLU A 21 -21.76 26.94 20.45
CA GLU A 21 -21.30 27.99 19.52
C GLU A 21 -22.36 28.27 18.46
N ILE A 22 -22.57 29.55 18.13
CA ILE A 22 -23.41 30.00 17.01
C ILE A 22 -22.50 30.58 15.92
N ALA A 23 -22.46 29.91 14.76
CA ALA A 23 -21.53 30.25 13.68
C ALA A 23 -22.07 31.33 12.71
N VAL A 24 -23.32 31.78 12.87
CA VAL A 24 -24.02 32.71 11.96
C VAL A 24 -24.59 33.95 12.67
N SER A 25 -24.50 35.12 12.04
CA SER A 25 -25.07 36.38 12.55
C SER A 25 -26.26 36.87 11.71
N GLU A 26 -27.10 37.73 12.32
CA GLU A 26 -28.20 38.38 11.60
C GLU A 26 -27.68 39.23 10.43
N GLY A 27 -28.14 38.91 9.21
CA GLY A 27 -27.77 39.59 7.97
C GLY A 27 -26.70 38.88 7.14
N ASP A 28 -26.08 37.82 7.64
CA ASP A 28 -25.09 37.02 6.90
C ASP A 28 -25.71 36.26 5.73
N VAL A 29 -24.89 35.97 4.72
CA VAL A 29 -25.25 35.13 3.56
C VAL A 29 -24.49 33.83 3.68
N ILE A 30 -25.22 32.72 3.76
CA ILE A 30 -24.67 31.37 3.92
C ILE A 30 -24.97 30.53 2.67
N GLU A 31 -24.09 29.57 2.37
CA GLU A 31 -24.32 28.54 1.35
C GLU A 31 -24.99 27.30 1.98
N ALA A 32 -25.37 26.33 1.15
CA ALA A 32 -25.83 25.03 1.68
C ALA A 32 -24.63 24.26 2.23
N GLU A 33 -24.85 23.46 3.28
CA GLU A 33 -23.83 22.75 4.07
C GLU A 33 -22.96 23.63 5.02
N ASP A 34 -23.16 24.96 5.06
CA ASP A 34 -22.47 25.82 6.05
C ASP A 34 -22.99 25.56 7.48
N THR A 35 -22.09 25.43 8.47
CA THR A 35 -22.47 25.22 9.88
C THR A 35 -23.26 26.40 10.42
N LEU A 36 -24.42 26.12 11.03
CA LEU A 36 -25.28 27.11 11.69
C LEU A 36 -24.97 27.25 13.18
N ILE A 37 -24.96 26.11 13.88
CA ILE A 37 -24.72 25.98 15.32
C ILE A 37 -23.94 24.70 15.60
N THR A 38 -23.19 24.68 16.69
CA THR A 38 -22.58 23.46 17.25
C THR A 38 -23.26 23.11 18.56
N LEU A 39 -23.71 21.86 18.65
CA LEU A 39 -24.40 21.27 19.80
C LEU A 39 -23.46 20.34 20.57
N GLU A 40 -23.52 20.32 21.90
CA GLU A 40 -22.75 19.38 22.74
C GLU A 40 -23.68 18.37 23.42
N SER A 41 -23.58 17.09 23.03
CA SER A 41 -24.20 15.96 23.73
C SER A 41 -23.20 15.28 24.67
N ASP A 42 -23.71 14.48 25.62
CA ASP A 42 -22.91 13.70 26.59
C ASP A 42 -21.94 12.68 25.95
N LYS A 43 -21.97 12.52 24.61
CA LYS A 43 -21.12 11.60 23.84
C LYS A 43 -20.27 12.29 22.77
N ALA A 44 -20.72 13.39 22.18
CA ALA A 44 -20.02 14.10 21.11
C ALA A 44 -20.54 15.52 20.89
N SER A 45 -19.68 16.41 20.40
CA SER A 45 -20.11 17.67 19.77
C SER A 45 -20.55 17.38 18.32
N MET A 46 -21.63 18.01 17.87
CA MET A 46 -22.22 17.85 16.54
C MET A 46 -22.49 19.22 15.89
N ASP A 47 -22.01 19.41 14.67
CA ASP A 47 -22.30 20.59 13.87
C ASP A 47 -23.62 20.43 13.11
N VAL A 48 -24.49 21.44 13.12
CA VAL A 48 -25.74 21.46 12.36
C VAL A 48 -25.53 22.25 11.06
N PRO A 49 -25.46 21.59 9.88
CA PRO A 49 -25.29 22.27 8.60
C PRO A 49 -26.59 22.91 8.08
N ALA A 50 -26.45 23.96 7.26
CA ALA A 50 -27.56 24.65 6.61
C ALA A 50 -28.13 23.83 5.45
N PRO A 51 -29.41 23.41 5.47
CA PRO A 51 -30.01 22.60 4.39
C PRO A 51 -30.15 23.34 3.05
N LYS A 52 -30.07 24.69 3.06
CA LYS A 52 -30.11 25.55 1.86
C LYS A 52 -29.34 26.83 2.14
N GLY A 53 -28.68 27.36 1.10
CA GLY A 53 -28.11 28.70 1.14
C GLY A 53 -29.18 29.80 1.10
N GLY A 54 -28.91 30.91 1.76
CA GLY A 54 -29.83 32.04 1.91
C GLY A 54 -29.25 33.14 2.78
N LYS A 55 -30.04 34.19 3.02
CA LYS A 55 -29.65 35.28 3.92
C LYS A 55 -30.32 35.12 5.28
N VAL A 56 -29.55 35.15 6.35
CA VAL A 56 -30.07 35.07 7.73
C VAL A 56 -30.85 36.35 8.04
N LEU A 57 -32.17 36.22 8.22
CA LEU A 57 -33.02 37.33 8.66
C LEU A 57 -32.95 37.51 10.17
N LYS A 58 -32.94 36.40 10.91
CA LYS A 58 -32.98 36.38 12.37
C LYS A 58 -32.44 35.07 12.94
N VAL A 59 -31.67 35.16 14.03
CA VAL A 59 -31.28 34.01 14.85
C VAL A 59 -32.27 33.89 16.02
N LEU A 60 -32.81 32.68 16.25
CA LEU A 60 -33.87 32.44 17.23
C LEU A 60 -33.36 31.83 18.54
N VAL A 61 -32.16 31.26 18.52
CA VAL A 61 -31.46 30.61 19.66
C VAL A 61 -30.29 31.45 20.19
N LYS A 62 -29.78 31.11 21.37
CA LYS A 62 -28.55 31.70 21.97
C LYS A 62 -27.59 30.62 22.45
N GLU A 63 -26.33 31.01 22.60
CA GLU A 63 -25.31 30.21 23.29
C GLU A 63 -25.77 29.88 24.73
N GLY A 64 -25.74 28.60 25.09
CA GLY A 64 -26.24 28.09 26.38
C GLY A 64 -27.76 27.84 26.45
N ASP A 65 -28.53 28.00 25.36
CA ASP A 65 -29.90 27.50 25.31
C ASP A 65 -29.90 25.98 25.03
N SER A 66 -30.80 25.23 25.69
CA SER A 66 -31.04 23.81 25.42
C SER A 66 -32.09 23.64 24.33
N VAL A 67 -31.84 22.76 23.35
CA VAL A 67 -32.73 22.50 22.21
C VAL A 67 -32.99 21.01 22.01
N SER A 68 -34.12 20.70 21.35
CA SER A 68 -34.53 19.35 20.96
C SER A 68 -34.85 19.28 19.46
N GLU A 69 -35.01 18.06 18.93
CA GLU A 69 -35.40 17.83 17.54
C GLU A 69 -36.65 18.66 17.15
N GLY A 70 -36.55 19.40 16.05
CA GLY A 70 -37.65 20.21 15.52
C GLY A 70 -37.78 21.63 16.10
N ASP A 71 -36.92 22.07 17.02
CA ASP A 71 -36.89 23.47 17.49
C ASP A 71 -36.35 24.44 16.42
N ASP A 72 -36.78 25.71 16.45
CA ASP A 72 -36.47 26.71 15.41
C ASP A 72 -35.10 27.40 15.65
N ILE A 73 -34.16 27.25 14.72
CA ILE A 73 -32.78 27.77 14.83
C ILE A 73 -32.65 29.19 14.22
N VAL A 74 -32.97 29.33 12.93
CA VAL A 74 -32.81 30.56 12.14
C VAL A 74 -33.95 30.72 11.13
N GLU A 75 -34.30 31.97 10.84
CA GLU A 75 -35.16 32.32 9.69
C GLU A 75 -34.27 32.79 8.52
N LEU A 76 -34.32 32.08 7.38
CA LEU A 76 -33.59 32.44 6.16
C LEU A 76 -34.52 33.06 5.11
N GLU A 77 -34.03 34.11 4.43
CA GLU A 77 -34.57 34.59 3.17
C GLU A 77 -33.87 33.87 2.00
N VAL A 78 -34.63 33.09 1.22
CA VAL A 78 -34.12 32.40 0.03
C VAL A 78 -34.38 33.23 -1.22
N GLU A 79 -33.33 33.58 -1.96
CA GLU A 79 -33.45 34.19 -3.30
C GLU A 79 -33.85 33.13 -4.33
N GLY A 80 -35.13 33.10 -4.66
CA GLY A 80 -35.68 32.16 -5.65
C GLY A 80 -35.17 32.43 -7.06
N GLY A 81 -34.42 31.48 -7.61
CA GLY A 81 -34.18 31.37 -9.05
C GLY A 81 -35.52 31.26 -9.80
N GLY A 82 -35.68 32.03 -10.87
CA GLY A 82 -36.99 32.28 -11.47
C GLY A 82 -37.57 31.10 -12.25
N ASP A 83 -38.89 30.91 -12.10
CA ASP A 83 -39.74 30.21 -13.06
C ASP A 83 -40.45 31.25 -13.94
N GLU A 84 -40.37 31.12 -15.26
CA GLU A 84 -40.96 32.11 -16.19
C GLU A 84 -42.39 31.73 -16.61
N LYS A 85 -43.30 32.63 -16.23
CA LYS A 85 -44.58 32.97 -16.90
C LYS A 85 -45.78 32.06 -16.66
N GLN A 86 -46.61 32.56 -15.76
CA GLN A 86 -48.06 32.38 -15.76
C GLN A 86 -48.73 33.44 -16.65
N GLU A 87 -49.62 33.03 -17.57
CA GLU A 87 -50.85 33.75 -17.91
C GLU A 87 -51.96 32.68 -17.92
N SER A 88 -52.79 32.63 -16.86
CA SER A 88 -54.18 33.11 -16.83
C SER A 88 -55.14 32.29 -17.73
N SER A 89 -56.33 31.84 -17.30
CA SER A 89 -57.17 32.27 -16.16
C SER A 89 -58.24 31.24 -15.76
N SER A 90 -58.94 31.53 -14.65
CA SER A 90 -60.30 31.07 -14.23
C SER A 90 -60.56 29.62 -13.80
N ASP A 91 -60.50 29.41 -12.48
CA ASP A 91 -61.64 29.14 -11.57
C ASP A 91 -62.55 27.88 -11.73
N SER A 92 -63.09 27.46 -10.58
CA SER A 92 -64.12 26.44 -10.28
C SER A 92 -63.76 24.94 -10.25
N GLN A 93 -63.86 24.38 -9.03
CA GLN A 93 -64.15 22.98 -8.66
C GLN A 93 -65.58 22.55 -9.09
N PRO A 94 -66.02 21.27 -8.94
CA PRO A 94 -65.31 20.02 -8.64
C PRO A 94 -65.72 18.81 -9.56
N GLU A 95 -65.23 17.61 -9.22
CA GLU A 95 -65.74 16.24 -9.49
C GLU A 95 -66.72 15.96 -10.68
N GLU A 96 -66.30 15.14 -11.66
CA GLU A 96 -66.82 13.77 -11.89
C GLU A 96 -66.12 13.07 -13.09
N ALA A 97 -66.05 11.74 -13.07
CA ALA A 97 -65.84 10.87 -14.25
C ALA A 97 -67.23 10.52 -14.87
N PRO A 98 -67.41 9.92 -16.08
CA PRO A 98 -66.44 9.06 -16.79
C PRO A 98 -66.51 8.96 -18.37
N ALA A 99 -65.47 8.32 -18.94
CA ALA A 99 -65.47 7.35 -20.06
C ALA A 99 -65.84 7.70 -21.55
N LYS A 100 -65.27 6.84 -22.46
CA LYS A 100 -65.61 6.56 -23.89
C LYS A 100 -65.11 7.55 -24.97
N GLN A 101 -64.79 7.17 -26.23
CA GLN A 101 -64.52 5.87 -26.90
C GLN A 101 -63.76 6.10 -28.25
N GLU A 102 -62.94 5.12 -28.69
CA GLU A 102 -62.58 4.67 -30.07
C GLU A 102 -62.24 5.68 -31.23
N LYS A 103 -61.06 5.61 -31.91
CA LYS A 103 -60.60 4.70 -33.04
C LYS A 103 -61.29 4.99 -34.41
N PRO A 104 -60.75 4.63 -35.63
CA PRO A 104 -59.54 3.82 -35.97
C PRO A 104 -58.72 4.14 -37.29
N LYS A 105 -57.70 3.29 -37.57
CA LYS A 105 -57.00 2.89 -38.85
C LYS A 105 -55.96 3.85 -39.51
N GLU A 106 -54.72 3.45 -39.89
CA GLU A 106 -54.10 2.32 -40.67
C GLU A 106 -54.19 2.45 -42.22
N PRO A 107 -53.30 1.82 -43.05
CA PRO A 107 -52.28 0.79 -42.74
C PRO A 107 -50.88 0.96 -43.42
N SER A 108 -50.08 -0.14 -43.31
CA SER A 108 -48.90 -0.56 -44.11
C SER A 108 -47.54 -0.41 -43.38
N GLN A 109 -46.59 -1.37 -43.29
CA GLN A 109 -46.48 -2.85 -43.46
C GLN A 109 -45.02 -3.26 -43.05
N GLU A 110 -44.58 -4.50 -42.72
CA GLU A 110 -45.18 -5.84 -42.53
C GLU A 110 -44.17 -6.76 -41.74
N GLN A 111 -44.40 -8.08 -41.75
CA GLN A 111 -43.52 -9.24 -41.47
C GLN A 111 -42.88 -9.46 -40.07
N LYS A 112 -43.54 -10.36 -39.32
CA LYS A 112 -43.02 -11.29 -38.29
C LYS A 112 -42.67 -12.65 -38.99
N PRO A 113 -42.03 -13.69 -38.37
CA PRO A 113 -42.34 -14.17 -37.01
C PRO A 113 -41.23 -14.84 -36.13
N ALA A 114 -41.40 -14.64 -34.82
CA ALA A 114 -41.32 -15.63 -33.72
C ALA A 114 -40.23 -16.72 -33.63
N ALA A 115 -39.57 -16.76 -32.47
CA ALA A 115 -39.45 -17.97 -31.63
C ALA A 115 -39.41 -17.59 -30.14
N LYS A 116 -39.74 -18.55 -29.26
CA LYS A 116 -39.91 -18.37 -27.80
C LYS A 116 -38.56 -18.37 -27.08
N LYS A 117 -38.39 -17.58 -26.00
CA LYS A 117 -37.40 -17.89 -24.96
C LYS A 117 -38.04 -18.75 -23.87
N SER A 118 -37.36 -19.85 -23.53
CA SER A 118 -37.63 -20.66 -22.35
C SER A 118 -37.25 -19.88 -21.08
N ALA A 119 -37.81 -20.28 -19.94
CA ALA A 119 -37.40 -19.77 -18.64
C ALA A 119 -35.98 -20.26 -18.31
N GLY A 120 -35.11 -19.34 -17.89
CA GLY A 120 -33.98 -19.65 -17.02
C GLY A 120 -34.44 -19.39 -15.59
N GLY A 121 -34.43 -20.41 -14.74
CA GLY A 121 -34.82 -20.27 -13.34
C GLY A 121 -33.73 -19.55 -12.55
N LYS A 122 -34.04 -18.37 -12.02
CA LYS A 122 -33.30 -17.80 -10.89
C LYS A 122 -33.55 -18.69 -9.67
N GLN A 123 -32.48 -19.11 -8.99
CA GLN A 123 -32.61 -19.89 -7.76
C GLN A 123 -32.07 -19.07 -6.59
N THR A 124 -32.91 -18.87 -5.58
CA THR A 124 -32.51 -18.24 -4.32
C THR A 124 -31.93 -19.31 -3.40
N VAL A 125 -30.78 -19.02 -2.78
CA VAL A 125 -30.08 -19.89 -1.83
C VAL A 125 -29.85 -19.11 -0.53
N ASP A 126 -30.18 -19.74 0.60
CA ASP A 126 -29.95 -19.18 1.93
C ASP A 126 -28.46 -19.32 2.31
N ILE A 127 -27.84 -18.22 2.73
CA ILE A 127 -26.46 -18.20 3.24
C ILE A 127 -26.49 -18.45 4.75
N LYS A 128 -25.65 -19.36 5.24
CA LYS A 128 -25.62 -19.78 6.66
C LYS A 128 -24.25 -19.63 7.30
N VAL A 129 -24.23 -19.40 8.62
CA VAL A 129 -23.00 -19.37 9.41
C VAL A 129 -22.34 -20.77 9.45
N PRO A 130 -21.04 -20.92 9.08
CA PRO A 130 -20.30 -22.18 9.17
C PRO A 130 -20.08 -22.70 10.61
N ASP A 131 -19.54 -23.92 10.74
CA ASP A 131 -19.14 -24.52 12.03
C ASP A 131 -18.12 -23.63 12.77
N LEU A 132 -18.51 -23.14 13.95
CA LEU A 132 -17.74 -22.20 14.78
C LEU A 132 -16.80 -22.90 15.77
N GLY A 133 -16.59 -24.21 15.65
CA GLY A 133 -15.60 -24.94 16.45
C GLY A 133 -15.97 -25.12 17.93
N GLY A 134 -17.27 -25.03 18.27
CA GLY A 134 -17.80 -25.31 19.60
C GLY A 134 -17.97 -24.12 20.54
N SER A 135 -18.09 -22.89 20.01
CA SER A 135 -18.56 -21.73 20.76
C SER A 135 -20.00 -21.36 20.37
N ASP A 136 -20.93 -21.50 21.30
CA ASP A 136 -22.31 -21.04 21.13
C ASP A 136 -22.38 -19.50 21.23
N SER A 137 -22.97 -18.84 20.22
CA SER A 137 -23.15 -17.38 20.06
C SER A 137 -21.88 -16.52 19.91
N VAL A 138 -21.79 -15.76 18.80
CA VAL A 138 -20.64 -14.92 18.40
C VAL A 138 -21.14 -13.61 17.79
N GLU A 139 -20.46 -12.49 18.03
CA GLU A 139 -20.88 -11.13 17.59
C GLU A 139 -20.28 -10.74 16.22
N ILE A 140 -21.05 -9.99 15.41
CA ILE A 140 -20.63 -9.45 14.10
C ILE A 140 -19.91 -8.10 14.30
N ILE A 141 -18.65 -8.00 13.88
CA ILE A 141 -17.87 -6.75 13.94
C ILE A 141 -18.16 -5.86 12.73
N GLU A 142 -18.17 -6.45 11.53
CA GLU A 142 -18.14 -5.73 10.25
C GLU A 142 -18.93 -6.53 9.20
N VAL A 143 -19.77 -5.82 8.42
CA VAL A 143 -20.50 -6.38 7.28
C VAL A 143 -19.88 -5.86 5.99
N ALA A 144 -19.17 -6.72 5.26
CA ALA A 144 -18.31 -6.33 4.15
C ALA A 144 -19.05 -6.06 2.81
N VAL A 145 -20.35 -6.38 2.73
CA VAL A 145 -21.13 -6.38 1.47
C VAL A 145 -22.55 -5.84 1.70
N SER A 146 -23.09 -5.07 0.76
CA SER A 146 -24.43 -4.47 0.83
C SER A 146 -25.50 -5.24 0.06
N GLU A 147 -26.78 -4.98 0.37
CA GLU A 147 -27.90 -5.55 -0.37
C GLU A 147 -27.87 -5.11 -1.85
N GLY A 148 -27.86 -6.08 -2.76
CA GLY A 148 -27.80 -5.83 -4.19
C GLY A 148 -26.40 -5.82 -4.81
N ASP A 149 -25.35 -6.13 -4.04
CA ASP A 149 -24.00 -6.37 -4.58
C ASP A 149 -23.87 -7.76 -5.23
N GLU A 150 -22.88 -7.89 -6.12
CA GLU A 150 -22.54 -9.11 -6.87
C GLU A 150 -21.20 -9.63 -6.34
N VAL A 151 -21.20 -10.84 -5.74
CA VAL A 151 -20.05 -11.45 -5.06
C VAL A 151 -19.62 -12.72 -5.77
N GLU A 152 -18.32 -13.03 -5.77
CA GLU A 152 -17.79 -14.31 -6.20
C GLU A 152 -17.80 -15.34 -5.04
N ALA A 153 -17.58 -16.62 -5.35
CA ALA A 153 -17.44 -17.65 -4.32
C ALA A 153 -16.10 -17.47 -3.58
N GLU A 154 -16.10 -17.75 -2.27
CA GLU A 154 -15.02 -17.49 -1.31
C GLU A 154 -14.80 -16.00 -0.91
N ASP A 155 -15.56 -15.03 -1.45
CA ASP A 155 -15.48 -13.62 -1.03
C ASP A 155 -16.04 -13.44 0.41
N THR A 156 -15.35 -12.69 1.27
CA THR A 156 -15.77 -12.43 2.65
C THR A 156 -17.07 -11.62 2.71
N LEU A 157 -18.07 -12.13 3.43
CA LEU A 157 -19.36 -11.47 3.63
C LEU A 157 -19.48 -10.74 4.96
N ILE A 158 -19.05 -11.38 6.06
CA ILE A 158 -19.06 -10.83 7.42
C ILE A 158 -17.84 -11.30 8.21
N THR A 159 -17.44 -10.48 9.19
CA THR A 159 -16.34 -10.77 10.13
C THR A 159 -16.89 -10.94 11.55
N LEU A 160 -16.61 -12.10 12.16
CA LEU A 160 -17.12 -12.51 13.48
C LEU A 160 -16.00 -12.49 14.55
N GLU A 161 -16.29 -12.04 15.78
CA GLU A 161 -15.31 -12.04 16.88
C GLU A 161 -15.52 -13.18 17.89
N SER A 162 -14.62 -14.18 17.90
CA SER A 162 -14.55 -15.15 19.01
C SER A 162 -13.49 -14.75 20.05
N ASP A 163 -13.63 -15.21 21.30
CA ASP A 163 -12.70 -15.06 22.44
C ASP A 163 -11.23 -15.51 22.16
N LYS A 164 -10.94 -16.03 20.96
CA LYS A 164 -9.62 -16.53 20.54
C LYS A 164 -9.10 -15.92 19.25
N ALA A 165 -9.99 -15.51 18.34
CA ALA A 165 -9.65 -14.98 17.01
C ALA A 165 -10.88 -14.37 16.32
N SER A 166 -10.65 -13.36 15.48
CA SER A 166 -11.60 -12.96 14.44
C SER A 166 -11.65 -14.03 13.34
N MET A 167 -12.83 -14.31 12.79
CA MET A 167 -13.04 -15.25 11.69
C MET A 167 -13.93 -14.65 10.60
N ASP A 168 -13.49 -14.79 9.36
CA ASP A 168 -14.18 -14.30 8.17
C ASP A 168 -15.15 -15.39 7.67
N VAL A 169 -16.38 -15.02 7.32
CA VAL A 169 -17.36 -15.94 6.70
C VAL A 169 -17.35 -15.74 5.18
N PRO A 170 -16.83 -16.69 4.40
CA PRO A 170 -16.81 -16.61 2.93
C PRO A 170 -18.18 -16.91 2.30
N SER A 171 -18.39 -16.36 1.11
CA SER A 171 -19.57 -16.62 0.28
C SER A 171 -19.56 -18.04 -0.30
N PRO A 172 -20.63 -18.85 -0.11
CA PRO A 172 -20.64 -20.25 -0.56
C PRO A 172 -20.77 -20.40 -2.08
N HIS A 173 -21.25 -19.36 -2.79
CA HIS A 173 -21.47 -19.38 -4.24
C HIS A 173 -21.27 -17.98 -4.85
N SER A 174 -20.98 -17.90 -6.15
CA SER A 174 -21.01 -16.63 -6.88
C SER A 174 -22.45 -16.24 -7.22
N GLY A 175 -22.87 -15.02 -6.92
CA GLY A 175 -24.24 -14.58 -7.14
C GLY A 175 -24.54 -13.19 -6.60
N LYS A 176 -25.80 -12.77 -6.74
CA LYS A 176 -26.25 -11.45 -6.29
C LYS A 176 -26.93 -11.53 -4.93
N ILE A 177 -26.51 -10.73 -3.96
CA ILE A 177 -27.17 -10.68 -2.65
C ILE A 177 -28.53 -9.98 -2.80
N VAL A 178 -29.61 -10.65 -2.39
CA VAL A 178 -30.99 -10.16 -2.51
C VAL A 178 -31.44 -9.47 -1.24
N SER A 179 -31.10 -10.01 -0.08
CA SER A 179 -31.34 -9.39 1.22
C SER A 179 -30.39 -9.90 2.30
N PHE A 180 -30.05 -9.02 3.24
CA PHE A 180 -29.21 -9.33 4.41
C PHE A 180 -30.01 -9.11 5.69
N THR A 181 -30.04 -10.09 6.58
CA THR A 181 -30.98 -10.11 7.72
C THR A 181 -30.35 -9.67 9.05
N VAL A 182 -29.02 -9.52 9.07
CA VAL A 182 -28.22 -9.17 10.25
C VAL A 182 -27.49 -7.84 10.07
N LYS A 183 -27.19 -7.15 11.17
CA LYS A 183 -26.46 -5.88 11.21
C LYS A 183 -25.18 -6.01 12.03
N GLU A 184 -24.30 -5.01 11.89
CA GLU A 184 -23.12 -4.86 12.75
C GLU A 184 -23.56 -4.75 14.23
N GLY A 185 -22.93 -5.57 15.09
CA GLY A 185 -23.32 -5.73 16.50
C GLY A 185 -24.38 -6.79 16.81
N ASP A 186 -24.98 -7.46 15.81
CA ASP A 186 -25.89 -8.58 16.07
C ASP A 186 -25.11 -9.87 16.45
N THR A 187 -25.74 -10.72 17.28
CA THR A 187 -25.18 -12.01 17.71
C THR A 187 -25.78 -13.17 16.90
N VAL A 188 -24.92 -14.07 16.38
CA VAL A 188 -25.32 -15.22 15.55
C VAL A 188 -24.75 -16.54 16.06
N SER A 189 -25.39 -17.67 15.71
CA SER A 189 -24.96 -19.04 16.05
C SER A 189 -24.72 -19.89 14.80
N GLU A 190 -24.06 -21.04 14.97
CA GLU A 190 -23.82 -22.00 13.89
C GLU A 190 -25.11 -22.40 13.17
N GLY A 191 -25.13 -22.29 11.85
CA GLY A 191 -26.26 -22.67 11.01
C GLY A 191 -27.38 -21.62 10.87
N ASP A 192 -27.30 -20.47 11.56
CA ASP A 192 -28.23 -19.36 11.38
C ASP A 192 -28.13 -18.76 9.97
N VAL A 193 -29.25 -18.26 9.45
CA VAL A 193 -29.34 -17.67 8.10
C VAL A 193 -29.04 -16.18 8.15
N ILE A 194 -27.94 -15.76 7.52
CA ILE A 194 -27.47 -14.36 7.52
C ILE A 194 -28.05 -13.54 6.36
N GLY A 195 -28.41 -14.19 5.25
CA GLY A 195 -28.99 -13.54 4.08
C GLY A 195 -29.39 -14.51 2.98
N GLN A 196 -29.96 -13.98 1.90
CA GLN A 196 -30.34 -14.73 0.71
C GLN A 196 -29.61 -14.20 -0.53
N MET A 197 -29.08 -15.11 -1.35
CA MET A 197 -28.47 -14.77 -2.64
C MET A 197 -29.18 -15.45 -3.80
N GLU A 198 -29.22 -14.76 -4.93
CA GLU A 198 -29.74 -15.26 -6.19
C GLU A 198 -28.59 -15.73 -7.07
N ILE A 199 -28.55 -17.04 -7.32
CA ILE A 199 -27.61 -17.65 -8.26
C ILE A 199 -28.28 -17.82 -9.63
N VAL A 200 -27.51 -17.61 -10.69
CA VAL A 200 -27.90 -17.98 -12.05
C VAL A 200 -27.51 -19.44 -12.24
N GLY A 201 -28.48 -20.34 -12.21
CA GLY A 201 -28.20 -21.77 -12.35
C GLY A 201 -27.63 -22.11 -13.73
N GLU A 202 -26.38 -22.56 -13.78
CA GLU A 202 -25.91 -23.41 -14.87
C GLU A 202 -26.63 -24.75 -14.77
N GLY A 203 -27.31 -25.12 -15.86
CA GLY A 203 -27.91 -26.44 -16.00
C GLY A 203 -26.83 -27.48 -16.28
N ASP A 204 -26.92 -28.58 -15.55
CA ASP A 204 -26.21 -29.85 -15.75
C ASP A 204 -26.12 -30.26 -17.24
N ASP A 205 -24.91 -30.52 -17.74
CA ASP A 205 -24.68 -31.22 -19.00
C ASP A 205 -23.26 -31.84 -19.05
N SER A 206 -23.15 -33.12 -18.65
CA SER A 206 -22.10 -34.02 -19.14
C SER A 206 -22.50 -35.50 -19.07
N GLU A 207 -23.41 -35.92 -19.95
CA GLU A 207 -23.39 -37.26 -20.56
C GLU A 207 -22.23 -37.30 -21.60
N ASP A 208 -21.58 -38.42 -21.97
CA ASP A 208 -21.48 -39.80 -21.48
C ASP A 208 -20.19 -40.39 -22.11
N ALA A 209 -19.51 -41.33 -21.43
CA ALA A 209 -18.46 -42.18 -22.02
C ALA A 209 -18.16 -43.41 -21.15
N GLN A 210 -19.03 -44.43 -21.22
CA GLN A 210 -18.74 -45.78 -20.72
C GLN A 210 -17.56 -46.45 -21.44
N GLU A 211 -16.69 -47.15 -20.70
CA GLU A 211 -16.26 -48.51 -21.09
C GLU A 211 -15.84 -49.33 -19.85
N GLU A 212 -16.20 -50.62 -19.81
CA GLU A 212 -15.97 -51.53 -18.68
C GLU A 212 -14.57 -52.15 -18.69
N ALA A 213 -14.03 -52.46 -17.49
CA ALA A 213 -13.39 -53.75 -17.22
C ALA A 213 -13.25 -54.00 -15.70
N ALA A 214 -13.92 -55.03 -15.19
CA ALA A 214 -13.77 -55.49 -13.82
C ALA A 214 -12.50 -56.36 -13.63
N LEU A 215 -12.01 -56.47 -12.39
CA LEU A 215 -11.74 -57.78 -11.74
C LEU A 215 -11.45 -57.64 -10.24
N GLU A 216 -11.98 -58.61 -9.50
CA GLU A 216 -12.16 -58.68 -8.05
C GLU A 216 -10.92 -58.92 -7.16
N GLN A 217 -11.19 -58.87 -5.85
CA GLN A 217 -10.71 -59.76 -4.76
C GLN A 217 -9.65 -59.25 -3.74
N ASP A 218 -10.18 -59.03 -2.53
CA ASP A 218 -9.58 -59.07 -1.17
C ASP A 218 -9.09 -60.52 -0.81
N PRO A 219 -8.57 -60.89 0.39
CA PRO A 219 -8.16 -60.13 1.58
C PRO A 219 -6.85 -60.63 2.29
N SER A 220 -6.58 -60.11 3.50
CA SER A 220 -5.83 -60.77 4.63
C SER A 220 -4.28 -60.76 4.57
N GLY A 221 -3.51 -60.72 5.68
CA GLY A 221 -3.86 -60.54 7.09
C GLY A 221 -2.77 -61.01 8.09
N LYS A 222 -2.67 -60.34 9.25
CA LYS A 222 -2.13 -60.79 10.56
C LYS A 222 -0.71 -61.41 10.73
N ALA A 223 0.16 -60.60 11.35
CA ALA A 223 0.69 -60.75 12.73
C ALA A 223 1.83 -61.74 13.13
N LEU A 224 2.42 -61.41 14.31
CA LEU A 224 3.35 -62.14 15.21
C LEU A 224 4.85 -62.11 14.83
N SER A 225 5.73 -61.50 15.67
CA SER A 225 6.44 -62.06 16.86
C SER A 225 7.61 -63.00 16.47
N GLU A 226 8.81 -63.04 17.09
CA GLU A 226 9.36 -62.45 18.33
C GLU A 226 10.92 -62.67 18.36
N LYS A 227 11.60 -62.25 19.43
CA LYS A 227 12.90 -62.76 19.96
C LYS A 227 14.26 -62.28 19.39
N THR A 228 14.86 -61.32 20.12
CA THR A 228 16.24 -61.37 20.67
C THR A 228 16.46 -62.63 21.55
N PRO A 229 17.69 -63.06 21.97
CA PRO A 229 18.80 -62.26 22.55
C PRO A 229 20.23 -62.80 22.16
N PRO A 230 21.30 -62.75 23.01
CA PRO A 230 22.21 -61.61 23.21
C PRO A 230 23.72 -61.98 23.13
N GLU A 231 24.58 -61.15 23.75
CA GLU A 231 25.98 -61.44 24.19
C GLU A 231 27.09 -61.48 23.10
N GLN A 232 28.37 -61.14 23.31
CA GLN A 232 29.14 -60.59 24.45
C GLN A 232 30.36 -59.80 23.92
N ALA A 233 31.03 -58.99 24.76
CA ALA A 233 32.23 -58.23 24.38
C ALA A 233 33.53 -58.88 24.89
N GLN A 234 34.68 -58.65 24.23
CA GLN A 234 35.94 -58.15 24.85
C GLN A 234 37.08 -57.86 23.81
N PRO A 235 38.15 -57.11 24.18
CA PRO A 235 39.07 -56.45 23.23
C PRO A 235 40.53 -56.95 23.27
N SER A 236 41.36 -56.58 22.27
CA SER A 236 42.77 -56.16 22.48
C SER A 236 43.53 -55.67 21.22
N LYS A 237 44.04 -54.43 21.32
CA LYS A 237 45.39 -53.93 20.94
C LYS A 237 45.83 -53.79 19.45
N PRO A 238 46.87 -52.95 19.17
CA PRO A 238 46.84 -52.07 17.99
C PRO A 238 48.00 -52.26 17.00
N ALA A 239 47.78 -51.82 15.75
CA ALA A 239 48.86 -51.55 14.79
C ALA A 239 48.49 -50.41 13.82
N GLU A 240 49.45 -49.50 13.67
CA GLU A 240 49.84 -48.74 12.45
C GLU A 240 48.84 -47.88 11.67
N SER A 241 49.24 -46.62 11.45
CA SER A 241 48.59 -45.65 10.58
C SER A 241 49.07 -45.80 9.13
N PRO A 242 48.16 -45.86 8.13
CA PRO A 242 48.47 -45.48 6.76
C PRO A 242 47.88 -44.11 6.40
N ALA A 243 48.64 -43.38 5.58
CA ALA A 243 48.28 -42.25 4.70
C ALA A 243 46.97 -41.47 4.93
N GLY A 244 47.13 -40.15 5.08
CA GLY A 244 46.09 -39.18 5.42
C GLY A 244 44.73 -39.35 4.74
N THR A 245 43.71 -39.54 5.58
CA THR A 245 42.31 -39.29 5.22
C THR A 245 42.08 -37.79 4.96
N PRO A 246 41.42 -37.38 3.87
CA PRO A 246 41.07 -35.97 3.64
C PRO A 246 40.14 -35.43 4.73
N SER A 247 40.14 -34.11 4.95
CA SER A 247 39.27 -33.44 5.94
C SER A 247 37.81 -33.93 5.84
N PRO A 248 37.08 -34.08 6.96
CA PRO A 248 35.64 -34.34 6.94
C PRO A 248 34.85 -33.43 5.99
N GLU A 249 35.26 -32.17 5.83
CA GLU A 249 34.68 -31.20 4.89
C GLU A 249 34.85 -31.62 3.43
N ALA A 250 36.06 -32.03 3.04
CA ALA A 250 36.36 -32.51 1.69
C ALA A 250 35.66 -33.84 1.35
N GLN A 251 35.35 -34.65 2.38
CA GLN A 251 34.61 -35.90 2.21
C GLN A 251 33.09 -35.74 2.09
N MET A 252 32.52 -34.59 2.47
CA MET A 252 31.09 -34.30 2.28
C MET A 252 30.83 -33.54 0.98
N ALA A 253 31.77 -32.71 0.51
CA ALA A 253 31.69 -32.05 -0.80
C ALA A 253 31.58 -33.05 -1.98
N ALA A 254 32.00 -34.31 -1.78
CA ALA A 254 31.89 -35.39 -2.77
C ALA A 254 30.64 -36.28 -2.61
N TYR A 255 29.78 -36.05 -1.60
CA TYR A 255 28.61 -36.88 -1.32
C TYR A 255 27.39 -36.36 -2.10
N LYS A 256 26.80 -37.23 -2.94
CA LYS A 256 25.56 -36.90 -3.64
C LYS A 256 24.35 -37.10 -2.72
N PRO A 257 23.37 -36.17 -2.69
CA PRO A 257 22.11 -36.35 -1.96
C PRO A 257 21.43 -37.68 -2.31
N ARG A 258 20.85 -38.34 -1.29
CA ARG A 258 20.01 -39.54 -1.48
C ARG A 258 18.55 -39.15 -1.49
N ASP A 259 17.74 -39.89 -2.24
CA ASP A 259 16.30 -39.72 -2.27
C ASP A 259 15.71 -39.94 -0.86
N GLY A 260 14.99 -38.94 -0.34
CA GLY A 260 14.51 -38.90 1.05
C GLY A 260 13.61 -40.08 1.43
N LYS A 261 12.96 -40.73 0.45
CA LYS A 261 12.11 -41.91 0.66
C LYS A 261 12.91 -43.17 1.01
N LEU A 262 14.21 -43.21 0.73
CA LEU A 262 15.09 -44.39 0.88
C LEU A 262 16.06 -44.30 2.06
N VAL A 263 15.97 -43.27 2.91
CA VAL A 263 16.94 -43.09 4.00
C VAL A 263 16.68 -44.05 5.16
N HIS A 264 17.68 -44.87 5.47
CA HIS A 264 17.66 -45.82 6.59
C HIS A 264 18.02 -45.10 7.91
N ALA A 265 16.99 -44.63 8.63
CA ALA A 265 17.13 -43.96 9.92
C ALA A 265 16.08 -44.45 10.92
N GLY A 266 16.47 -44.59 12.19
CA GLY A 266 15.57 -45.01 13.28
C GLY A 266 14.62 -43.90 13.74
N PRO A 267 13.49 -44.21 14.40
CA PRO A 267 12.46 -43.23 14.75
C PRO A 267 12.98 -42.01 15.53
N ALA A 268 13.83 -42.22 16.55
CA ALA A 268 14.41 -41.14 17.35
C ALA A 268 15.32 -40.19 16.54
N VAL A 269 16.03 -40.71 15.52
CA VAL A 269 16.87 -39.91 14.63
C VAL A 269 16.01 -39.11 13.65
N ARG A 270 14.90 -39.68 13.16
CA ARG A 270 13.92 -38.96 12.32
C ARG A 270 13.21 -37.85 13.08
N MET A 271 12.90 -38.06 14.36
CA MET A 271 12.29 -37.04 15.22
C MET A 271 13.26 -35.87 15.44
N LEU A 272 14.51 -36.16 15.84
CA LEU A 272 15.55 -35.15 16.04
C LEU A 272 15.86 -34.36 14.76
N ALA A 273 15.88 -35.02 13.60
CA ALA A 273 16.12 -34.35 12.33
C ALA A 273 14.98 -33.36 11.97
N ARG A 274 13.72 -33.70 12.26
CA ARG A 274 12.59 -32.76 12.10
C ARG A 274 12.64 -31.60 13.08
N GLU A 275 12.94 -31.88 14.34
CA GLU A 275 13.10 -30.87 15.41
C GLU A 275 14.20 -29.85 15.08
N LEU A 276 15.27 -30.28 14.40
CA LEU A 276 16.40 -29.44 13.99
C LEU A 276 16.32 -28.94 12.53
N GLY A 277 15.22 -29.21 11.80
CA GLY A 277 15.05 -28.80 10.40
C GLY A 277 16.05 -29.43 9.40
N VAL A 278 16.60 -30.59 9.70
CA VAL A 278 17.63 -31.28 8.89
C VAL A 278 17.03 -32.31 7.96
N ASP A 279 17.31 -32.21 6.66
CA ASP A 279 17.01 -33.29 5.71
C ASP A 279 18.01 -34.46 5.87
N LEU A 280 17.47 -35.63 6.20
CA LEU A 280 18.20 -36.89 6.33
C LEU A 280 18.83 -37.37 5.01
N GLY A 281 18.35 -36.92 3.85
CA GLY A 281 18.95 -37.22 2.54
C GLY A 281 20.33 -36.57 2.34
N LEU A 282 20.61 -35.50 3.08
CA LEU A 282 21.87 -34.74 3.07
C LEU A 282 22.87 -35.19 4.14
N VAL A 283 22.41 -35.92 5.16
CA VAL A 283 23.25 -36.42 6.24
C VAL A 283 24.00 -37.68 5.79
N LYS A 284 25.34 -37.65 5.85
CA LYS A 284 26.18 -38.81 5.56
C LYS A 284 26.05 -39.84 6.68
N PRO A 285 25.55 -41.07 6.42
CA PRO A 285 25.39 -42.08 7.47
C PRO A 285 26.73 -42.70 7.88
N SER A 286 26.93 -42.94 9.18
CA SER A 286 28.07 -43.69 9.72
C SER A 286 27.72 -45.07 10.28
N GLY A 287 26.43 -45.38 10.44
CA GLY A 287 25.97 -46.63 11.05
C GLY A 287 25.92 -47.85 10.11
N PRO A 288 25.85 -49.08 10.65
CA PRO A 288 25.79 -50.31 9.86
C PRO A 288 24.64 -50.34 8.86
N LYS A 289 24.91 -50.81 7.63
CA LYS A 289 24.00 -50.74 6.47
C LYS A 289 23.55 -49.30 6.18
N ASP A 290 24.50 -48.37 6.09
CA ASP A 290 24.29 -46.95 5.83
C ASP A 290 23.18 -46.32 6.69
N ARG A 291 23.14 -46.70 7.98
CA ARG A 291 22.15 -46.16 8.91
C ARG A 291 22.58 -44.79 9.41
N VAL A 292 21.71 -43.79 9.28
CA VAL A 292 21.93 -42.47 9.91
C VAL A 292 21.79 -42.61 11.42
N LEU A 293 22.83 -42.21 12.15
CA LEU A 293 22.88 -42.18 13.62
C LEU A 293 22.57 -40.78 14.16
N LYS A 294 22.42 -40.67 15.49
CA LYS A 294 22.12 -39.38 16.15
C LYS A 294 23.29 -38.40 16.01
N GLU A 295 24.49 -38.95 16.06
CA GLU A 295 25.78 -38.28 15.99
C GLU A 295 26.01 -37.67 14.59
N ASP A 296 25.49 -38.31 13.54
CA ASP A 296 25.59 -37.83 12.15
C ASP A 296 24.78 -36.54 11.97
N VAL A 297 23.53 -36.52 12.46
CA VAL A 297 22.64 -35.33 12.42
C VAL A 297 23.24 -34.18 13.22
N GLN A 298 23.77 -34.45 14.42
CA GLN A 298 24.41 -33.42 15.25
C GLN A 298 25.69 -32.87 14.63
N SER A 299 26.48 -33.71 13.95
CA SER A 299 27.69 -33.29 13.24
C SER A 299 27.36 -32.43 12.03
N TYR A 300 26.33 -32.81 11.27
CA TYR A 300 25.80 -32.02 10.15
C TYR A 300 25.37 -30.62 10.60
N VAL A 301 24.59 -30.49 11.67
CA VAL A 301 24.16 -29.18 12.21
C VAL A 301 25.34 -28.31 12.66
N LYS A 302 26.29 -28.89 13.41
CA LYS A 302 27.51 -28.16 13.83
C LYS A 302 28.29 -27.63 12.64
N GLN A 303 28.38 -28.41 11.57
CA GLN A 303 29.11 -28.05 10.37
C GLN A 303 28.34 -27.05 9.48
N ALA A 304 27.01 -27.15 9.42
CA ALA A 304 26.16 -26.16 8.74
C ALA A 304 26.29 -24.77 9.38
N ILE A 305 26.26 -24.70 10.72
CA ILE A 305 26.49 -23.47 11.49
C ILE A 305 27.91 -22.93 11.26
N ALA A 306 28.92 -23.80 11.23
CA ALA A 306 30.31 -23.39 10.94
C ALA A 306 30.48 -22.85 9.50
N ASN A 307 29.77 -23.42 8.53
CA ASN A 307 29.84 -23.05 7.11
C ASN A 307 29.04 -21.77 6.78
N GLN A 308 28.00 -21.42 7.54
CA GLN A 308 27.30 -20.14 7.40
C GLN A 308 28.24 -18.92 7.59
N GLY A 309 29.35 -19.09 8.33
CA GLY A 309 30.38 -18.05 8.47
C GLY A 309 31.37 -17.94 7.29
N LYS A 310 31.25 -18.77 6.24
CA LYS A 310 32.16 -18.82 5.08
C LYS A 310 31.41 -19.14 3.77
N ALA A 311 30.45 -18.31 3.38
CA ALA A 311 29.91 -18.35 2.02
C ALA A 311 30.95 -17.84 1.01
N GLN A 312 31.38 -18.71 0.09
CA GLN A 312 32.34 -18.39 -0.98
C GLN A 312 31.58 -18.16 -2.30
N PRO A 313 31.87 -17.09 -3.06
CA PRO A 313 31.05 -16.72 -4.22
C PRO A 313 31.37 -17.58 -5.46
N GLY A 314 30.32 -18.03 -6.17
CA GLY A 314 30.44 -18.47 -7.56
C GLY A 314 29.84 -19.83 -7.90
N ALA A 315 28.51 -19.92 -8.03
CA ALA A 315 27.83 -20.78 -9.00
C ALA A 315 26.36 -20.35 -9.14
N ALA A 316 25.92 -20.00 -10.34
CA ALA A 316 24.51 -19.72 -10.61
C ALA A 316 23.78 -21.01 -11.02
N ALA A 317 22.83 -21.49 -10.20
CA ALA A 317 21.75 -22.39 -10.61
C ALA A 317 20.61 -22.41 -9.56
N ALA A 318 19.38 -22.46 -10.05
CA ALA A 318 18.10 -22.83 -9.42
C ALA A 318 18.02 -22.94 -7.87
N GLY A 319 17.12 -22.17 -7.27
CA GLY A 319 17.02 -22.05 -5.80
C GLY A 319 16.27 -23.16 -5.08
N THR A 320 16.47 -23.21 -3.77
CA THR A 320 15.48 -23.55 -2.72
C THR A 320 16.08 -23.25 -1.35
N GLY A 321 15.30 -22.67 -0.42
CA GLY A 321 15.63 -22.64 1.02
C GLY A 321 16.56 -21.54 1.53
N GLY A 322 16.06 -20.31 1.65
CA GLY A 322 16.72 -19.21 2.36
C GLY A 322 16.03 -17.87 2.04
N ALA A 323 15.73 -17.05 3.06
CA ALA A 323 14.87 -15.87 2.95
C ALA A 323 15.19 -14.99 1.71
N GLY A 324 14.30 -15.05 0.72
CA GLY A 324 14.56 -14.60 -0.64
C GLY A 324 14.41 -13.09 -0.82
N ILE A 325 15.37 -12.32 -0.32
CA ILE A 325 15.65 -10.98 -0.87
C ILE A 325 16.54 -11.20 -2.11
N PRO A 326 16.12 -10.81 -3.33
CA PRO A 326 16.98 -10.87 -4.50
C PRO A 326 18.29 -10.12 -4.24
N PRO A 327 19.45 -10.65 -4.66
CA PRO A 327 20.72 -9.92 -4.50
C PRO A 327 20.58 -8.56 -5.19
N ILE A 328 20.92 -7.49 -4.45
CA ILE A 328 20.83 -6.11 -4.93
C ILE A 328 21.61 -6.03 -6.25
N PRO A 329 20.96 -5.67 -7.38
CA PRO A 329 21.64 -5.63 -8.67
C PRO A 329 22.85 -4.71 -8.61
N GLU A 330 24.01 -5.19 -9.06
CA GLU A 330 25.21 -4.35 -9.12
C GLU A 330 25.00 -3.23 -10.15
N VAL A 331 24.82 -2.01 -9.65
CA VAL A 331 24.73 -0.80 -10.45
C VAL A 331 26.11 -0.16 -10.49
N ASP A 332 26.69 -0.07 -11.69
CA ASP A 332 27.83 0.81 -11.92
C ASP A 332 27.37 2.27 -11.83
N PHE A 333 27.77 2.97 -10.77
CA PHE A 333 27.42 4.38 -10.58
C PHE A 333 28.27 5.34 -11.40
N SER A 334 29.46 4.92 -11.87
CA SER A 334 30.36 5.78 -12.64
C SER A 334 29.77 6.23 -13.98
N GLN A 335 28.79 5.49 -14.50
CA GLN A 335 28.05 5.85 -15.72
C GLN A 335 27.14 7.08 -15.56
N PHE A 336 26.87 7.52 -14.31
CA PHE A 336 25.99 8.65 -14.01
C PHE A 336 26.75 9.91 -13.58
N GLY A 337 28.03 9.79 -13.22
CA GLY A 337 28.92 10.88 -12.87
C GLY A 337 30.14 10.39 -12.10
N GLU A 338 30.94 11.33 -11.60
CA GLU A 338 32.14 11.00 -10.82
C GLU A 338 31.79 10.35 -9.47
N VAL A 339 32.52 9.29 -9.12
CA VAL A 339 32.33 8.47 -7.91
C VAL A 339 33.66 8.12 -7.26
N GLU A 340 33.63 7.91 -5.94
CA GLU A 340 34.77 7.45 -5.14
C GLU A 340 34.36 6.25 -4.27
N GLU A 341 34.98 5.09 -4.45
CA GLU A 341 34.73 3.92 -3.61
C GLU A 341 35.55 3.99 -2.31
N LYS A 342 34.88 3.89 -1.15
CA LYS A 342 35.53 3.81 0.16
C LYS A 342 35.06 2.56 0.93
N PRO A 343 35.98 1.75 1.48
CA PRO A 343 35.59 0.65 2.36
C PRO A 343 35.00 1.20 3.65
N MET A 344 33.95 0.55 4.18
CA MET A 344 33.34 0.97 5.44
C MET A 344 34.30 0.84 6.62
N GLY A 345 34.27 1.83 7.51
CA GLY A 345 34.98 1.78 8.79
C GLY A 345 34.48 0.62 9.66
N ARG A 346 35.37 0.07 10.51
CA ARG A 346 35.06 -1.11 11.34
C ARG A 346 33.82 -0.94 12.24
N LEU A 347 33.55 0.28 12.72
CA LEU A 347 32.36 0.61 13.52
C LEU A 347 31.07 0.56 12.69
N LEU A 348 31.11 1.06 11.44
CA LEU A 348 29.98 1.04 10.50
C LEU A 348 29.64 -0.40 10.08
N LYS A 349 30.66 -1.24 9.84
CA LYS A 349 30.50 -2.70 9.61
C LYS A 349 29.93 -3.47 10.82
N MET A 350 30.01 -2.92 12.03
CA MET A 350 29.42 -3.48 13.25
C MET A 350 28.02 -2.89 13.55
N GLY A 351 27.56 -1.92 12.76
CA GLY A 351 26.19 -1.42 12.84
C GLY A 351 25.19 -2.51 12.46
N ALA A 352 24.06 -2.57 13.16
CA ALA A 352 23.01 -3.54 12.84
C ALA A 352 22.48 -3.32 11.41
N THR A 353 22.15 -4.42 10.72
CA THR A 353 21.50 -4.43 9.40
C THR A 353 20.01 -4.04 9.49
N ASN A 354 19.75 -2.92 10.16
CA ASN A 354 18.41 -2.44 10.51
C ASN A 354 18.19 -1.06 9.91
N LEU A 355 17.09 -0.91 9.16
CA LEU A 355 16.61 0.38 8.70
C LEU A 355 16.10 1.19 9.90
N HIS A 356 16.69 2.36 10.14
CA HIS A 356 16.30 3.26 11.22
C HIS A 356 15.45 4.41 10.67
N ARG A 357 14.75 5.09 11.58
CA ARG A 357 13.75 6.11 11.29
C ARG A 357 14.05 7.35 12.14
N GLN A 358 13.98 8.53 11.54
CA GLN A 358 14.08 9.82 12.21
C GLN A 358 12.89 10.67 11.76
N PHE A 359 12.17 11.26 12.71
CA PHE A 359 11.03 12.14 12.45
C PHE A 359 11.38 13.58 12.82
N ASP A 360 10.78 14.53 12.11
CA ASP A 360 10.96 15.97 12.30
C ASP A 360 9.76 16.73 11.71
N GLU A 361 9.63 18.03 11.99
CA GLU A 361 8.64 18.90 11.33
C GLU A 361 9.28 20.16 10.77
N ALA A 362 8.91 20.53 9.54
CA ALA A 362 9.34 21.78 8.91
C ALA A 362 8.19 22.79 8.89
N ASP A 363 8.41 24.00 9.41
CA ASP A 363 7.54 25.14 9.05
C ASP A 363 7.77 25.44 7.57
N ILE A 364 6.71 25.42 6.75
CA ILE A 364 6.76 25.78 5.33
C ILE A 364 5.88 27.01 5.02
N THR A 365 5.51 27.80 6.03
CA THR A 365 4.64 28.98 5.88
C THR A 365 5.21 29.98 4.87
N GLU A 366 6.50 30.32 5.00
CA GLU A 366 7.17 31.26 4.08
C GLU A 366 7.37 30.65 2.68
N LEU A 367 7.70 29.36 2.61
CA LEU A 367 7.86 28.61 1.36
C LEU A 367 6.54 28.58 0.56
N GLU A 368 5.42 28.30 1.21
CA GLU A 368 4.10 28.25 0.57
C GLU A 368 3.61 29.65 0.16
N ALA A 369 3.89 30.68 0.96
CA ALA A 369 3.63 32.08 0.57
C ALA A 369 4.44 32.48 -0.67
N PHE A 370 5.74 32.15 -0.68
CA PHE A 370 6.62 32.39 -1.82
C PHE A 370 6.19 31.61 -3.07
N ARG A 371 5.80 30.34 -2.93
CA ARG A 371 5.24 29.52 -4.01
C ARG A 371 4.00 30.16 -4.63
N LYS A 372 3.08 30.66 -3.80
CA LYS A 372 1.87 31.37 -4.26
C LYS A 372 2.23 32.64 -5.03
N ALA A 373 3.18 33.43 -4.53
CA ALA A 373 3.66 34.65 -5.19
C ALA A 373 4.33 34.37 -6.55
N MET A 374 5.19 33.35 -6.64
CA MET A 374 5.88 32.98 -7.88
C MET A 374 5.01 32.21 -8.89
N LYS A 375 3.79 31.78 -8.52
CA LYS A 375 2.95 30.91 -9.37
C LYS A 375 2.73 31.48 -10.77
N ALA A 376 2.36 32.76 -10.88
CA ALA A 376 2.07 33.40 -12.16
C ALA A 376 3.31 33.50 -13.06
N GLU A 377 4.49 33.79 -12.49
CA GLU A 377 5.75 33.83 -13.24
C GLU A 377 6.17 32.44 -13.72
N ALA A 378 6.07 31.43 -12.85
CA ALA A 378 6.35 30.05 -13.21
C ALA A 378 5.42 29.54 -14.33
N GLU A 379 4.12 29.87 -14.25
CA GLU A 379 3.13 29.53 -15.28
C GLU A 379 3.42 30.26 -16.61
N ALA A 380 3.82 31.53 -16.59
CA ALA A 380 4.28 32.26 -17.78
C ALA A 380 5.55 31.64 -18.40
N GLN A 381 6.42 31.05 -17.58
CA GLN A 381 7.57 30.27 -18.05
C GLN A 381 7.23 28.82 -18.42
N GLY A 382 5.96 28.40 -18.34
CA GLY A 382 5.48 27.07 -18.72
C GLY A 382 5.70 25.97 -17.66
N ALA A 383 5.86 26.33 -16.39
CA ALA A 383 6.04 25.41 -15.26
C ALA A 383 4.87 25.48 -14.27
N LYS A 384 4.43 24.34 -13.74
CA LYS A 384 3.46 24.30 -12.62
C LYS A 384 4.22 24.22 -11.30
N LEU A 385 4.26 25.30 -10.55
CA LEU A 385 5.04 25.40 -9.31
C LEU A 385 4.30 24.77 -8.12
N THR A 386 4.58 23.49 -7.85
CA THR A 386 4.13 22.76 -6.66
C THR A 386 5.16 22.87 -5.51
N PRO A 387 4.87 22.42 -4.28
CA PRO A 387 5.86 22.40 -3.19
C PRO A 387 7.03 21.42 -3.45
N LEU A 388 6.80 20.34 -4.20
CA LEU A 388 7.78 19.25 -4.34
C LEU A 388 9.11 19.65 -5.02
N PRO A 389 9.16 20.52 -6.06
CA PRO A 389 10.41 21.11 -6.56
C PRO A 389 11.28 21.81 -5.49
N PHE A 390 10.67 22.45 -4.49
CA PHE A 390 11.42 23.04 -3.36
C PHE A 390 12.02 21.95 -2.49
N MET A 391 11.28 20.87 -2.20
CA MET A 391 11.79 19.70 -1.47
C MET A 391 12.97 19.05 -2.19
N VAL A 392 12.90 18.93 -3.51
CA VAL A 392 14.01 18.43 -4.35
C VAL A 392 15.25 19.31 -4.23
N LYS A 393 15.08 20.64 -4.34
CA LYS A 393 16.21 21.59 -4.20
C LYS A 393 16.79 21.59 -2.77
N ALA A 394 15.94 21.53 -1.75
CA ALA A 394 16.32 21.44 -0.34
C ALA A 394 17.12 20.16 -0.04
N CYS A 395 16.63 19.01 -0.52
CA CYS A 395 17.36 17.75 -0.40
C CYS A 395 18.69 17.79 -1.16
N ALA A 396 18.72 18.38 -2.36
CA ALA A 396 19.95 18.48 -3.14
C ALA A 396 21.03 19.33 -2.44
N PHE A 397 20.62 20.45 -1.81
CA PHE A 397 21.49 21.28 -0.98
C PHE A 397 21.94 20.55 0.30
N ALA A 398 21.03 19.85 0.98
CA ALA A 398 21.35 19.04 2.15
C ALA A 398 22.36 17.92 1.83
N LEU A 399 22.21 17.22 0.70
CA LEU A 399 23.15 16.18 0.25
C LEU A 399 24.54 16.72 -0.09
N ARG A 400 24.64 17.97 -0.57
CA ARG A 400 25.94 18.64 -0.75
C ARG A 400 26.62 18.97 0.58
N LYS A 401 25.85 19.33 1.61
CA LYS A 401 26.36 19.61 2.97
C LYS A 401 26.67 18.34 3.78
N PHE A 402 25.90 17.28 3.56
CA PHE A 402 26.00 15.99 4.25
C PHE A 402 26.26 14.86 3.24
N PRO A 403 27.48 14.78 2.67
CA PRO A 403 27.79 13.84 1.59
C PRO A 403 27.68 12.36 2.01
N GLN A 404 27.64 12.03 3.30
CA GLN A 404 27.40 10.67 3.79
C GLN A 404 25.98 10.15 3.51
N PHE A 405 25.04 11.03 3.15
CA PHE A 405 23.71 10.65 2.65
C PHE A 405 23.71 10.49 1.12
N ASN A 406 24.74 11.00 0.44
CA ASN A 406 24.94 10.88 -1.01
C ASN A 406 25.86 9.69 -1.36
N VAL A 407 25.63 8.56 -0.70
CA VAL A 407 26.38 7.31 -0.93
C VAL A 407 25.44 6.19 -1.37
N SER A 408 26.00 5.10 -1.88
CA SER A 408 25.29 3.85 -2.10
C SER A 408 26.08 2.68 -1.53
N LEU A 409 25.38 1.72 -0.96
CA LEU A 409 26.01 0.49 -0.48
C LEU A 409 26.14 -0.48 -1.65
N LYS A 410 27.35 -0.98 -1.88
CA LYS A 410 27.65 -1.97 -2.92
C LYS A 410 27.12 -3.35 -2.49
N GLY A 411 26.92 -4.26 -3.46
CA GLY A 411 26.38 -5.61 -3.20
C GLY A 411 27.23 -6.47 -2.25
N ASP A 412 28.50 -6.10 -2.05
CA ASP A 412 29.40 -6.72 -1.06
C ASP A 412 29.00 -6.44 0.41
N GLY A 413 28.15 -5.43 0.67
CA GLY A 413 27.79 -5.01 2.02
C GLY A 413 28.94 -4.42 2.85
N GLU A 414 30.07 -4.11 2.21
CA GLU A 414 31.31 -3.64 2.86
C GLU A 414 31.88 -2.34 2.26
N THR A 415 31.48 -1.97 1.04
CA THR A 415 31.98 -0.80 0.31
C THR A 415 30.88 0.24 0.09
N LEU A 416 31.19 1.50 0.40
CA LEU A 416 30.33 2.65 0.08
C LEU A 416 30.85 3.36 -1.17
N VAL A 417 29.96 3.56 -2.14
CA VAL A 417 30.21 4.37 -3.33
C VAL A 417 29.74 5.79 -3.05
N TRP A 418 30.68 6.72 -2.91
CA TRP A 418 30.40 8.15 -2.74
C TRP A 418 30.17 8.78 -4.11
N LYS A 419 29.12 9.59 -4.24
CA LYS A 419 28.70 10.18 -5.51
C LYS A 419 28.98 11.69 -5.49
N ASN A 420 29.77 12.19 -6.43
CA ASN A 420 30.07 13.63 -6.54
C ASN A 420 28.99 14.42 -7.31
N TYR A 421 27.99 13.73 -7.83
CA TYR A 421 26.77 14.25 -8.44
C TYR A 421 25.59 14.09 -7.49
N VAL A 422 24.51 14.86 -7.70
CA VAL A 422 23.26 14.73 -6.93
C VAL A 422 22.10 14.42 -7.86
N HIS A 423 21.42 13.31 -7.64
CA HIS A 423 20.27 12.85 -8.42
C HIS A 423 19.15 12.48 -7.45
N ILE A 424 17.95 13.05 -7.61
CA ILE A 424 16.85 12.82 -6.66
C ILE A 424 15.79 11.93 -7.30
N GLY A 425 15.58 10.74 -6.74
CA GLY A 425 14.44 9.90 -7.06
C GLY A 425 13.15 10.52 -6.52
N ILE A 426 12.08 10.51 -7.29
CA ILE A 426 10.75 10.93 -6.85
C ILE A 426 9.85 9.72 -6.90
N ALA A 427 9.42 9.21 -5.74
CA ALA A 427 8.47 8.11 -5.70
C ALA A 427 7.08 8.64 -6.08
N VAL A 428 6.58 8.18 -7.23
CA VAL A 428 5.30 8.54 -7.82
C VAL A 428 4.43 7.28 -7.85
N ASP A 429 3.25 7.38 -7.26
CA ASP A 429 2.23 6.36 -7.37
C ASP A 429 1.62 6.35 -8.79
N THR A 430 1.43 5.16 -9.35
CA THR A 430 0.86 4.97 -10.69
C THR A 430 -0.05 3.74 -10.70
N PRO A 431 -1.03 3.63 -11.63
CA PRO A 431 -1.93 2.47 -11.68
C PRO A 431 -1.24 1.11 -11.92
N ASP A 432 0.01 1.11 -12.39
CA ASP A 432 0.84 -0.09 -12.57
C ASP A 432 1.80 -0.34 -11.38
N GLY A 433 1.62 0.40 -10.27
CA GLY A 433 2.43 0.34 -9.05
C GLY A 433 3.40 1.52 -8.88
N LEU A 434 4.21 1.46 -7.82
CA LEU A 434 5.14 2.52 -7.45
C LEU A 434 6.28 2.68 -8.45
N MET A 435 6.48 3.89 -8.97
CA MET A 435 7.59 4.23 -9.87
C MET A 435 8.50 5.28 -9.25
N VAL A 436 9.82 5.19 -9.47
CA VAL A 436 10.79 6.19 -8.99
C VAL A 436 11.56 6.81 -10.17
N PRO A 437 10.96 7.75 -10.92
CA PRO A 437 11.72 8.60 -11.85
C PRO A 437 12.78 9.45 -11.12
N VAL A 438 13.94 9.65 -11.76
CA VAL A 438 15.10 10.32 -11.18
C VAL A 438 15.37 11.67 -11.85
N VAL A 439 15.28 12.75 -11.08
CA VAL A 439 15.69 14.11 -11.46
C VAL A 439 17.23 14.18 -11.37
N ARG A 440 17.89 14.29 -12.53
CA ARG A 440 19.37 14.28 -12.61
C ARG A 440 19.96 15.66 -12.33
N ASN A 441 21.12 15.73 -11.68
CA ASN A 441 21.84 16.97 -11.35
C ASN A 441 20.92 18.04 -10.71
N ALA A 442 20.11 17.61 -9.73
CA ALA A 442 19.08 18.43 -9.10
C ALA A 442 19.66 19.64 -8.34
N ASP A 443 20.91 19.53 -7.91
CA ASP A 443 21.69 20.61 -7.31
C ASP A 443 22.01 21.73 -8.31
N ASN A 444 22.33 21.38 -9.56
CA ASN A 444 22.71 22.33 -10.61
C ASN A 444 21.53 22.98 -11.33
N LYS A 445 20.29 22.54 -11.08
CA LYS A 445 19.07 23.03 -11.74
C LYS A 445 18.36 24.12 -10.92
N SER A 446 17.68 25.02 -11.61
CA SER A 446 16.75 25.99 -11.00
C SER A 446 15.43 25.33 -10.60
N LEU A 447 14.68 25.95 -9.69
CA LEU A 447 13.35 25.47 -9.27
C LEU A 447 12.38 25.30 -10.45
N ILE A 448 12.47 26.16 -11.47
CA ILE A 448 11.59 26.14 -12.64
C ILE A 448 11.96 25.00 -13.59
N GLU A 449 13.25 24.70 -13.77
CA GLU A 449 13.71 23.54 -14.54
C GLU A 449 13.31 22.23 -13.86
N ILE A 450 13.53 22.13 -12.54
CA ILE A 450 13.09 20.99 -11.72
C ILE A 450 11.57 20.80 -11.85
N ALA A 451 10.77 21.87 -11.74
CA ALA A 451 9.32 21.80 -11.89
C ALA A 451 8.87 21.33 -13.29
N LYS A 452 9.55 21.76 -14.36
CA LYS A 452 9.30 21.29 -15.73
C LYS A 452 9.62 19.82 -15.91
N GLU A 453 10.83 19.41 -15.52
CA GLU A 453 11.30 18.03 -15.62
C GLU A 453 10.42 17.07 -14.81
N MET A 454 10.04 17.44 -13.58
CA MET A 454 9.12 16.66 -12.77
C MET A 454 7.73 16.55 -13.39
N ALA A 455 7.20 17.62 -14.00
CA ALA A 455 5.93 17.57 -14.71
C ALA A 455 5.99 16.67 -15.97
N GLU A 456 7.15 16.57 -16.63
CA GLU A 456 7.36 15.63 -17.73
C GLU A 456 7.52 14.18 -17.25
N LEU A 457 8.34 13.95 -16.21
CA LEU A 457 8.57 12.64 -15.61
C LEU A 457 7.28 12.05 -15.03
N GLY A 458 6.47 12.85 -14.32
CA GLY A 458 5.17 12.43 -13.79
C GLY A 458 4.19 12.04 -14.90
N LYS A 459 4.08 12.83 -15.98
CA LYS A 459 3.26 12.49 -17.16
C LYS A 459 3.74 11.20 -17.84
N LYS A 460 5.06 11.02 -18.00
CA LYS A 460 5.65 9.79 -18.55
C LYS A 460 5.34 8.57 -17.67
N ALA A 461 5.41 8.71 -16.34
CA ALA A 461 5.12 7.64 -15.38
C ALA A 461 3.65 7.21 -15.44
N GLN A 462 2.71 8.17 -15.46
CA GLN A 462 1.27 7.89 -15.48
C GLN A 462 0.75 7.32 -16.82
N THR A 463 1.35 7.67 -17.96
CA THR A 463 0.77 7.37 -19.30
C THR A 463 1.22 6.06 -19.94
N LYS A 464 1.67 5.08 -19.13
CA LYS A 464 2.00 3.69 -19.53
C LYS A 464 2.92 3.55 -20.75
N LYS A 465 3.84 4.51 -20.93
CA LYS A 465 4.78 4.57 -22.05
C LYS A 465 6.20 4.23 -21.58
N LEU A 466 6.53 2.94 -21.62
CA LEU A 466 7.82 2.39 -21.18
C LEU A 466 8.47 1.47 -22.24
N LYS A 467 9.77 1.21 -22.08
CA LYS A 467 10.72 0.40 -22.90
C LYS A 467 11.22 1.01 -24.24
N ARG A 468 12.58 1.08 -24.30
CA ARG A 468 13.56 1.23 -25.42
C ARG A 468 13.27 2.28 -26.50
N ASP A 469 14.22 3.09 -26.97
CA ASP A 469 15.67 3.25 -26.69
C ASP A 469 16.01 4.77 -26.71
N GLU A 470 17.26 5.22 -26.50
CA GLU A 470 17.52 6.67 -26.28
C GLU A 470 18.70 7.06 -25.36
N MET A 471 19.96 7.01 -25.80
CA MET A 471 21.10 7.54 -25.02
C MET A 471 21.18 9.08 -25.07
N THR A 472 21.44 9.73 -23.93
CA THR A 472 21.90 11.14 -23.87
C THR A 472 23.01 11.27 -22.82
N ARG A 473 24.26 11.03 -23.23
CA ARG A 473 25.46 11.32 -22.44
C ARG A 473 26.01 12.70 -22.81
N ASN A 474 26.56 13.40 -21.80
CA ASN A 474 27.44 14.57 -21.89
C ASN A 474 26.93 15.73 -22.78
N ALA A 475 25.98 16.53 -22.27
CA ALA A 475 25.65 17.82 -22.90
C ALA A 475 26.82 18.82 -22.82
N ASP A 476 27.64 18.71 -21.76
CA ASP A 476 28.66 19.68 -21.37
C ASP A 476 29.93 19.66 -22.24
N ASN A 477 30.01 18.73 -23.20
CA ASN A 477 31.17 18.51 -24.08
C ASN A 477 30.81 18.55 -25.59
N LYS A 478 29.62 19.02 -25.97
CA LYS A 478 29.15 19.03 -27.38
C LYS A 478 29.15 20.43 -27.98
N SER A 479 29.44 20.54 -29.28
CA SER A 479 29.30 21.80 -30.00
C SER A 479 27.84 22.15 -30.26
N LEU A 480 27.55 23.44 -30.40
CA LEU A 480 26.21 23.96 -30.69
C LEU A 480 25.58 23.33 -31.96
N ILE A 481 26.41 22.92 -32.92
CA ILE A 481 25.98 22.29 -34.19
C ILE A 481 25.61 20.82 -33.99
N GLU A 482 26.31 20.11 -33.11
CA GLU A 482 25.95 18.74 -32.72
C GLU A 482 24.67 18.73 -31.89
N ILE A 483 24.54 19.67 -30.94
CA ILE A 483 23.30 19.88 -30.18
C ILE A 483 22.14 20.21 -31.14
N ALA A 484 22.34 21.07 -32.15
CA ALA A 484 21.30 21.38 -33.13
C ALA A 484 20.90 20.17 -34.01
N LYS A 485 21.85 19.30 -34.37
CA LYS A 485 21.55 18.05 -35.09
C LYS A 485 20.82 17.05 -34.21
N GLU A 486 21.27 16.85 -32.97
CA GLU A 486 20.58 15.99 -32.00
C GLU A 486 19.18 16.51 -31.70
N MET A 487 18.98 17.84 -31.57
CA MET A 487 17.66 18.46 -31.43
C MET A 487 16.76 18.24 -32.65
N ALA A 488 17.31 18.28 -33.87
CA ALA A 488 16.57 18.00 -35.09
C ALA A 488 16.18 16.51 -35.25
N GLU A 489 17.00 15.58 -34.73
CA GLU A 489 16.64 14.16 -34.67
C GLU A 489 15.70 13.85 -33.50
N LEU A 490 15.89 14.46 -32.32
CA LEU A 490 14.96 14.44 -31.19
C LEU A 490 13.57 14.93 -31.61
N GLY A 491 13.49 16.01 -32.40
CA GLY A 491 12.22 16.50 -32.95
C GLY A 491 11.48 15.47 -33.81
N LYS A 492 12.19 14.56 -34.48
CA LYS A 492 11.60 13.44 -35.24
C LYS A 492 11.28 12.22 -34.37
N LYS A 493 12.02 12.00 -33.27
CA LYS A 493 11.79 10.90 -32.31
C LYS A 493 10.81 11.27 -31.18
N ALA A 494 10.44 12.55 -31.04
CA ALA A 494 9.58 13.08 -29.97
C ALA A 494 8.12 12.55 -29.95
N GLN A 495 7.70 11.75 -30.94
CA GLN A 495 6.37 11.12 -30.97
C GLN A 495 6.27 9.86 -30.08
N THR A 496 7.38 9.28 -29.64
CA THR A 496 7.41 8.08 -28.77
C THR A 496 7.85 8.39 -27.34
N LYS A 497 7.31 9.48 -26.75
CA LYS A 497 7.56 9.91 -25.36
C LYS A 497 7.42 8.75 -24.36
N LYS A 498 8.54 8.18 -23.94
CA LYS A 498 8.66 7.08 -22.97
C LYS A 498 9.71 7.41 -21.91
N LEU A 499 9.63 6.76 -20.75
CA LEU A 499 10.66 6.85 -19.69
C LEU A 499 11.74 5.77 -19.89
N LYS A 500 13.02 6.12 -19.71
CA LYS A 500 14.19 5.23 -19.90
C LYS A 500 14.51 4.45 -18.62
N ARG A 501 15.16 3.28 -18.71
CA ARG A 501 15.70 2.57 -17.50
C ARG A 501 16.71 3.47 -16.76
N ASP A 502 17.50 4.23 -17.50
CA ASP A 502 18.43 5.24 -16.98
C ASP A 502 17.67 6.37 -16.24
N GLU A 503 16.45 6.74 -16.65
CA GLU A 503 15.62 7.73 -15.94
C GLU A 503 14.98 7.16 -14.65
N MET A 504 15.19 5.87 -14.34
CA MET A 504 14.74 5.19 -13.10
C MET A 504 15.91 4.64 -12.27
N THR A 505 17.16 4.98 -12.61
CA THR A 505 18.36 4.43 -11.97
C THR A 505 19.44 5.49 -11.78
N GLY A 506 20.39 5.23 -10.88
CA GLY A 506 21.43 6.19 -10.52
C GLY A 506 20.95 7.30 -9.58
N GLY A 507 19.83 7.09 -8.89
CA GLY A 507 19.40 7.94 -7.80
C GLY A 507 20.44 8.02 -6.68
N CYS A 508 20.55 9.20 -6.08
CA CYS A 508 21.37 9.42 -4.90
C CYS A 508 20.57 9.20 -3.63
N PHE A 509 19.31 9.63 -3.66
CA PHE A 509 18.39 9.77 -2.55
C PHE A 509 16.98 9.88 -3.12
N THR A 510 15.99 9.26 -2.48
CA THR A 510 14.59 9.31 -2.92
C THR A 510 13.74 10.21 -2.02
N ILE A 511 12.78 10.93 -2.61
CA ILE A 511 11.68 11.59 -1.93
C ILE A 511 10.39 10.85 -2.25
N SER A 512 9.68 10.39 -1.22
CA SER A 512 8.31 9.88 -1.29
C SER A 512 7.38 10.91 -0.66
N SER A 513 6.27 11.22 -1.35
CA SER A 513 5.34 12.28 -0.95
C SER A 513 3.91 11.77 -0.97
N LEU A 514 3.31 11.60 0.21
CA LEU A 514 1.89 11.21 0.36
C LEU A 514 0.97 12.41 0.60
N GLY A 515 1.48 13.65 0.50
CA GLY A 515 0.76 14.87 0.90
C GLY A 515 -0.58 15.15 0.20
N SER A 516 -0.87 14.51 -0.95
CA SER A 516 -2.19 14.56 -1.60
C SER A 516 -3.18 13.50 -1.13
N ILE A 517 -2.69 12.40 -0.55
CA ILE A 517 -3.48 11.28 -0.04
C ILE A 517 -3.85 11.54 1.43
N GLY A 518 -2.90 12.04 2.23
CA GLY A 518 -3.13 12.41 3.63
C GLY A 518 -2.08 11.84 4.58
N GLY A 519 -2.50 11.58 5.81
CA GLY A 519 -1.65 11.05 6.89
C GLY A 519 -0.79 12.11 7.60
N THR A 520 -0.53 11.87 8.89
CA THR A 520 0.33 12.70 9.75
C THR A 520 1.80 12.32 9.58
N ALA A 521 2.12 11.03 9.56
CA ALA A 521 3.47 10.51 9.30
C ALA A 521 3.37 9.15 8.60
N PHE A 522 4.41 8.79 7.85
CA PHE A 522 4.57 7.43 7.31
C PHE A 522 6.06 7.08 7.28
N THR A 523 6.39 5.79 7.26
CA THR A 523 7.79 5.35 7.12
C THR A 523 8.02 4.76 5.72
N PRO A 524 8.63 5.51 4.79
CA PRO A 524 9.10 4.92 3.53
C PRO A 524 10.22 3.90 3.76
N ILE A 525 10.29 2.88 2.91
CA ILE A 525 11.40 1.89 2.90
C ILE A 525 12.46 2.37 1.91
N VAL A 526 13.74 2.32 2.30
CA VAL A 526 14.85 2.72 1.42
C VAL A 526 14.92 1.83 0.18
N ASN A 527 14.99 2.45 -0.99
CA ASN A 527 15.18 1.78 -2.26
C ASN A 527 16.66 1.41 -2.45
N ALA A 528 17.05 0.17 -2.16
CA ALA A 528 18.42 -0.30 -2.44
C ALA A 528 18.76 -0.12 -3.93
N PRO A 529 19.94 0.41 -4.31
CA PRO A 529 21.16 0.60 -3.51
C PRO A 529 21.34 1.98 -2.84
N GLU A 530 20.30 2.80 -2.69
CA GLU A 530 20.37 4.03 -1.89
C GLU A 530 20.49 3.70 -0.39
N VAL A 531 20.92 4.68 0.42
CA VAL A 531 21.07 4.50 1.88
C VAL A 531 20.05 5.29 2.70
N ALA A 532 19.26 6.17 2.08
CA ALA A 532 18.25 6.98 2.75
C ALA A 532 17.11 7.40 1.81
N ILE A 533 15.93 7.61 2.37
CA ILE A 533 14.71 8.07 1.69
C ILE A 533 13.95 9.04 2.61
N LEU A 534 13.44 10.13 2.06
CA LEU A 534 12.60 11.10 2.77
C LEU A 534 11.13 10.86 2.47
N GLY A 535 10.31 10.71 3.51
CA GLY A 535 8.86 10.77 3.46
C GLY A 535 8.38 12.18 3.79
N VAL A 536 7.46 12.69 2.96
CA VAL A 536 6.80 13.99 3.14
C VAL A 536 5.29 13.78 3.25
N SER A 537 4.72 14.11 4.41
CA SER A 537 3.28 13.98 4.70
C SER A 537 2.49 15.26 4.34
N LYS A 538 1.17 15.21 4.51
CA LYS A 538 0.30 16.38 4.34
C LYS A 538 0.66 17.47 5.36
N ALA A 539 0.95 18.68 4.88
CA ALA A 539 1.15 19.84 5.75
C ALA A 539 -0.18 20.31 6.37
N GLN A 540 -0.13 20.78 7.61
CA GLN A 540 -1.29 21.21 8.39
C GLN A 540 -0.99 22.53 9.10
N MET A 541 -2.01 23.39 9.24
CA MET A 541 -1.89 24.57 10.10
C MET A 541 -1.87 24.11 11.56
N LYS A 542 -0.86 24.52 12.32
CA LYS A 542 -0.72 24.24 13.75
C LYS A 542 -0.40 25.52 14.54
N PRO A 543 -0.87 25.66 15.78
CA PRO A 543 -0.44 26.74 16.66
C PRO A 543 0.97 26.44 17.20
N VAL A 544 1.96 27.25 16.80
CA VAL A 544 3.35 27.14 17.26
C VAL A 544 3.68 28.31 18.16
N TRP A 545 4.19 28.02 19.37
CA TRP A 545 4.61 29.06 20.32
C TRP A 545 5.93 29.70 19.88
N ASP A 546 5.93 31.02 19.64
CA ASP A 546 7.13 31.76 19.19
C ASP A 546 8.01 32.28 20.34
N GLY A 547 7.62 32.02 21.60
CA GLY A 547 8.22 32.60 22.81
C GLY A 547 7.34 33.67 23.47
N SER A 548 6.36 34.21 22.75
CA SER A 548 5.49 35.32 23.19
C SER A 548 4.00 35.13 22.86
N ALA A 549 3.67 34.47 21.75
CA ALA A 549 2.32 34.16 21.29
C ALA A 549 2.28 32.84 20.52
N PHE A 550 1.08 32.27 20.38
CA PHE A 550 0.83 31.18 19.43
C PHE A 550 0.63 31.75 18.03
N GLN A 551 1.48 31.34 17.10
CA GLN A 551 1.41 31.72 15.69
C GLN A 551 0.83 30.56 14.87
N PRO A 552 -0.13 30.81 13.96
CA PRO A 552 -0.59 29.77 13.04
C PRO A 552 0.49 29.51 11.98
N ARG A 553 1.14 28.34 12.03
CA ARG A 553 2.21 27.92 11.10
C ARG A 553 1.79 26.70 10.29
N LEU A 554 2.13 26.69 9.01
CA LEU A 554 1.93 25.54 8.12
C LEU A 554 3.07 24.54 8.35
N MET A 555 2.85 23.59 9.26
CA MET A 555 3.82 22.57 9.63
C MET A 555 3.71 21.34 8.72
N MET A 556 4.84 20.90 8.17
CA MET A 556 4.95 19.75 7.28
C MET A 556 5.78 18.64 7.94
N PRO A 557 5.17 17.48 8.28
CA PRO A 557 5.90 16.38 8.89
C PRO A 557 6.86 15.71 7.90
N LEU A 558 8.07 15.42 8.39
CA LEU A 558 9.17 14.79 7.66
C LEU A 558 9.55 13.47 8.32
N SER A 559 9.75 12.43 7.50
CA SER A 559 10.11 11.08 7.95
C SER A 559 11.32 10.57 7.17
N LEU A 560 12.52 10.62 7.77
CA LEU A 560 13.74 10.11 7.16
C LEU A 560 13.97 8.65 7.57
N SER A 561 13.95 7.74 6.60
CA SER A 561 14.42 6.37 6.79
C SER A 561 15.84 6.21 6.25
N TYR A 562 16.72 5.51 6.98
CA TYR A 562 18.13 5.36 6.60
C TYR A 562 18.76 4.04 7.06
N ASP A 563 19.75 3.57 6.31
CA ASP A 563 20.55 2.40 6.63
C ASP A 563 21.62 2.76 7.68
N HIS A 564 21.51 2.15 8.87
CA HIS A 564 22.39 2.47 10.00
C HIS A 564 23.83 1.91 9.84
N ARG A 565 24.11 1.18 8.76
CA ARG A 565 25.48 0.82 8.35
C ARG A 565 26.19 1.97 7.64
N ALA A 566 25.47 2.90 7.03
CA ALA A 566 26.03 4.06 6.33
C ALA A 566 25.91 5.35 7.14
N ILE A 567 24.77 5.55 7.80
CA ILE A 567 24.39 6.79 8.49
C ILE A 567 24.12 6.48 9.97
N ASN A 568 24.72 7.25 10.89
CA ASN A 568 24.38 7.13 12.32
C ASN A 568 23.23 8.07 12.69
N GLY A 569 22.51 7.75 13.78
CA GLY A 569 21.35 8.55 14.21
C GLY A 569 21.64 10.03 14.54
N ALA A 570 22.86 10.37 15.01
CA ALA A 570 23.22 11.77 15.28
C ALA A 570 23.45 12.59 14.00
N ASP A 571 23.83 11.93 12.90
CA ASP A 571 23.91 12.56 11.58
C ASP A 571 22.53 12.61 10.91
N ALA A 572 21.68 11.59 11.12
CA ALA A 572 20.28 11.61 10.67
C ALA A 572 19.50 12.79 11.29
N ALA A 573 19.57 12.98 12.61
CA ALA A 573 18.94 14.11 13.29
C ALA A 573 19.50 15.47 12.83
N ARG A 574 20.82 15.57 12.56
CA ARG A 574 21.43 16.80 12.02
C ARG A 574 21.01 17.06 10.56
N PHE A 575 20.79 16.02 9.77
CA PHE A 575 20.29 16.13 8.40
C PHE A 575 18.82 16.58 8.38
N THR A 576 17.93 15.96 9.17
CA THR A 576 16.51 16.37 9.21
C THR A 576 16.34 17.77 9.75
N ALA A 577 17.01 18.12 10.85
CA ALA A 577 16.93 19.46 11.43
C ALA A 577 17.46 20.53 10.46
N PHE A 578 18.56 20.25 9.74
CA PHE A 578 19.05 21.16 8.70
C PHE A 578 18.09 21.26 7.51
N LEU A 579 17.46 20.17 7.10
CA LEU A 579 16.48 20.18 6.02
C LEU A 579 15.24 21.00 6.41
N ALA A 580 14.74 20.85 7.63
CA ALA A 580 13.64 21.67 8.17
C ALA A 580 14.01 23.17 8.23
N ASP A 581 15.22 23.48 8.70
CA ASP A 581 15.78 24.85 8.76
C ASP A 581 16.03 25.48 7.37
N VAL A 582 16.28 24.68 6.34
CA VAL A 582 16.35 25.13 4.92
C VAL A 582 14.95 25.33 4.32
N LEU A 583 13.97 24.52 4.72
CA LEU A 583 12.59 24.63 4.23
C LEU A 583 11.81 25.79 4.89
N SER A 584 12.18 26.17 6.12
CA SER A 584 11.56 27.29 6.84
C SER A 584 12.02 28.66 6.35
N ASP A 585 13.22 28.77 5.78
CA ASP A 585 13.76 30.01 5.24
C ASP A 585 14.12 29.87 3.76
N ILE A 586 13.20 30.31 2.91
CA ILE A 586 13.33 30.27 1.44
C ILE A 586 14.63 30.92 0.91
N ARG A 587 15.21 31.89 1.64
CA ARG A 587 16.45 32.57 1.22
C ARG A 587 17.63 31.62 1.21
N ARG A 588 17.58 30.54 2.01
CA ARG A 588 18.61 29.49 2.07
C ARG A 588 18.56 28.52 0.89
N LEU A 589 17.45 28.48 0.16
CA LEU A 589 17.32 27.74 -1.10
C LEU A 589 17.86 28.51 -2.32
N LEU A 590 18.27 29.76 -2.12
CA LEU A 590 18.91 30.62 -3.12
C LEU A 590 20.45 30.66 -2.98
N LEU A 591 21.01 29.92 -2.03
CA LEU A 591 22.45 29.73 -1.77
C LEU A 591 22.97 28.45 -2.44
#